data_AF-A0A9X1WFK1-F1
#
_entry.id   AF-A0A9X1WFK1-F1
#
_cell.length_a   1.000
_cell.length_b   1.000
_cell.length_c   1.000
_cell.angle_alpha   90.00
_cell.angle_beta   90.00
_cell.angle_gamma   90.00
#
_symmetry.space_group_name_H-M   'P 1'
#
loop_
_entity.id
_entity.type
_entity.pdbx_description
1 polymer ?
#
loop_
_entity_poly.entity_id
_entity_poly.type
_entity_poly.pdbx_seq_one_letter_code
_entity_poly.pdbx_strand_id
1 'polypeptide(L)'
;MSVTLGCRFAAASALPDALIQSHIDVLSPYQRQIEQKLQQFDPLVQEIFKQLDRYDLPDNLVLVPMLESSYNPQAISPAKAAGLWQLMPATAKRFGLKVSYQRDERFEIAPSTDAAIQYLAFLYRKFKGDLTLTLAAYNAGEGRVQRTLRASPNTPFHQLPLPRETQHYVRRFYALDSLINVSSLRHDNFQPILLFAGQQQWQKKPLIDLSPLPALISL
;
A
#
# COMPACT_ATOMS: atom_id res chain seq x y z
N MET A 1 13.95 0.52 -42.15
CA MET A 1 13.39 -0.54 -41.27
C MET A 1 13.07 0.12 -39.94
N SER A 2 11.84 0.60 -39.78
CA SER A 2 11.38 1.20 -38.52
C SER A 2 10.77 0.10 -37.67
N VAL A 3 11.32 -0.14 -36.48
CA VAL A 3 10.69 -0.97 -35.46
C VAL A 3 10.11 -0.03 -34.41
N THR A 4 8.79 -0.04 -34.34
CA THR A 4 7.95 0.76 -33.47
C THR A 4 8.12 0.38 -32.00
N LEU A 5 8.18 1.40 -31.14
CA LEU A 5 8.03 1.37 -29.69
C LEU A 5 6.78 0.59 -29.24
N GLY A 6 6.85 -0.04 -28.06
CA GLY A 6 5.67 -0.31 -27.24
C GLY A 6 5.66 -1.68 -26.58
N CYS A 7 6.39 -1.85 -25.48
CA CYS A 7 6.10 -2.96 -24.57
C CYS A 7 5.17 -2.44 -23.46
N ARG A 8 3.95 -2.98 -23.51
CA ARG A 8 2.77 -2.67 -22.73
C ARG A 8 3.01 -2.91 -21.23
N PHE A 9 2.65 -1.94 -20.39
CA PHE A 9 2.24 -2.21 -19.01
C PHE A 9 0.96 -3.05 -19.07
N ALA A 10 1.08 -4.35 -18.84
CA ALA A 10 -0.06 -5.26 -18.81
C ALA A 10 0.10 -6.28 -17.69
N ALA A 11 -0.41 -5.91 -16.52
CA ALA A 11 -1.08 -6.83 -15.61
C ALA A 11 -2.16 -6.03 -14.86
N ALA A 12 -3.13 -5.50 -15.63
CA ALA A 12 -4.42 -5.12 -15.07
C ALA A 12 -4.98 -6.34 -14.32
N SER A 13 -5.46 -6.12 -13.11
CA SER A 13 -5.82 -7.16 -12.13
C SER A 13 -6.57 -8.33 -12.76
N ALA A 14 -6.21 -9.57 -12.40
CA ALA A 14 -6.96 -10.78 -12.77
C ALA A 14 -8.36 -10.89 -12.10
N LEU A 15 -8.88 -9.76 -11.62
CA LEU A 15 -10.16 -9.61 -10.97
C LEU A 15 -11.18 -9.07 -11.97
N PRO A 16 -12.41 -9.59 -12.00
CA PRO A 16 -13.49 -8.99 -12.77
C PRO A 16 -13.73 -7.52 -12.37
N ASP A 17 -13.83 -6.62 -13.36
CA ASP A 17 -14.03 -5.17 -13.16
C ASP A 17 -15.21 -4.86 -12.22
N ALA A 18 -16.30 -5.62 -12.34
CA ALA A 18 -17.49 -5.47 -11.50
C ALA A 18 -17.21 -5.66 -9.99
N LEU A 19 -16.21 -6.48 -9.62
CA LEU A 19 -15.83 -6.67 -8.22
C LEU A 19 -15.00 -5.51 -7.67
N ILE A 20 -14.40 -4.69 -8.53
CA ILE A 20 -13.62 -3.51 -8.15
C ILE A 20 -14.54 -2.28 -8.11
N GLN A 21 -15.50 -2.17 -9.04
CA GLN A 21 -16.37 -1.01 -9.16
C GLN A 21 -17.11 -0.68 -7.86
N SER A 22 -17.67 -1.67 -7.15
CA SER A 22 -18.35 -1.41 -5.88
C SER A 22 -17.44 -0.80 -4.81
N HIS A 23 -16.14 -1.12 -4.84
CA HIS A 23 -15.15 -0.53 -3.94
C HIS A 23 -14.70 0.85 -4.41
N ILE A 24 -14.67 1.11 -5.73
CA ILE A 24 -14.48 2.45 -6.28
C ILE A 24 -15.61 3.38 -5.81
N ASP A 25 -16.86 2.92 -5.90
CA ASP A 25 -18.02 3.72 -5.49
C ASP A 25 -17.95 4.11 -4.00
N VAL A 26 -17.44 3.20 -3.15
CA VAL A 26 -17.21 3.46 -1.71
C VAL A 26 -16.07 4.46 -1.47
N LEU A 27 -14.97 4.35 -2.23
CA LEU A 27 -13.76 5.15 -1.99
C LEU A 27 -13.75 6.52 -2.71
N SER A 28 -14.43 6.64 -3.85
CA SER A 28 -14.43 7.85 -4.69
C SER A 28 -14.85 9.13 -3.97
N PRO A 29 -15.82 9.14 -3.00
CA PRO A 29 -16.14 10.34 -2.25
C PRO A 29 -15.00 10.86 -1.37
N TYR A 30 -14.03 10.00 -1.06
CA TYR A 30 -12.88 10.28 -0.20
C TYR A 30 -11.59 10.54 -0.99
N GLN A 31 -11.63 10.49 -2.32
CA GLN A 31 -10.43 10.58 -3.16
C GLN A 31 -9.58 11.81 -2.83
N ARG A 32 -10.21 12.99 -2.72
CA ARG A 32 -9.50 14.24 -2.41
C ARG A 32 -8.81 14.18 -1.05
N GLN A 33 -9.48 13.64 -0.04
CA GLN A 33 -8.92 13.52 1.32
C GLN A 33 -7.74 12.54 1.33
N ILE A 34 -7.84 11.45 0.57
CA ILE A 34 -6.75 10.48 0.40
C ILE A 34 -5.54 11.15 -0.28
N GLU A 35 -5.74 11.88 -1.37
CA GLU A 35 -4.68 12.61 -2.08
C GLU A 35 -4.01 13.65 -1.16
N GLN A 36 -4.81 14.43 -0.42
CA GLN A 36 -4.29 15.39 0.56
C GLN A 36 -3.49 14.71 1.67
N LYS A 37 -3.94 13.54 2.13
CA LYS A 37 -3.22 12.76 3.14
C LYS A 37 -1.88 12.26 2.60
N LEU A 38 -1.84 11.74 1.38
CA LEU A 38 -0.59 11.32 0.73
C LEU A 38 0.36 12.51 0.56
N GLN A 39 -0.14 13.66 0.12
CA GLN A 39 0.64 14.89 -0.01
C GLN A 39 1.17 15.40 1.34
N GLN A 40 0.38 15.32 2.41
CA GLN A 40 0.81 15.69 3.76
C GLN A 40 2.00 14.83 4.24
N PHE A 41 2.04 13.57 3.82
CA PHE A 41 3.11 12.61 4.14
C PHE A 41 4.13 12.47 3.00
N ASP A 42 4.26 13.46 2.11
CA ASP A 42 5.11 13.37 0.91
C ASP A 42 6.55 12.90 1.20
N PRO A 43 7.29 13.42 2.21
CA PRO A 43 8.63 12.92 2.49
C PRO A 43 8.70 11.41 2.78
N LEU A 44 7.67 10.88 3.45
CA LEU A 44 7.56 9.45 3.72
C LEU A 44 7.15 8.67 2.47
N VAL A 45 6.25 9.21 1.65
CA VAL A 45 5.86 8.63 0.35
C VAL A 45 7.10 8.49 -0.55
N GLN A 46 7.94 9.52 -0.65
CA GLN A 46 9.19 9.46 -1.43
C GLN A 46 10.18 8.43 -0.86
N GLU A 47 10.25 8.28 0.46
CA GLU A 47 11.10 7.27 1.09
C GLU A 47 10.59 5.85 0.79
N ILE A 48 9.27 5.64 0.80
CA ILE A 48 8.67 4.36 0.42
C ILE A 48 9.03 4.03 -1.03
N PHE A 49 8.89 4.96 -1.98
CA PHE A 49 9.27 4.71 -3.38
C PHE A 49 10.73 4.27 -3.52
N LYS A 50 11.67 4.94 -2.85
CA LYS A 50 13.09 4.56 -2.87
C LYS A 50 13.31 3.13 -2.35
N GLN A 51 12.57 2.74 -1.32
CA GLN A 51 12.66 1.39 -0.78
C GLN A 51 12.00 0.36 -1.70
N LEU A 52 10.89 0.69 -2.35
CA LEU A 52 10.27 -0.17 -3.36
C LEU A 52 11.22 -0.42 -4.54
N ASP A 53 11.88 0.63 -5.05
CA ASP A 53 12.91 0.52 -6.09
C ASP A 53 14.04 -0.44 -5.66
N ARG A 54 14.52 -0.34 -4.41
CA ARG A 54 15.61 -1.19 -3.89
C ARG A 54 15.28 -2.68 -3.92
N TYR A 55 14.00 -3.04 -3.80
CA TYR A 55 13.54 -4.42 -3.77
C TYR A 55 12.87 -4.87 -5.09
N ASP A 56 12.96 -4.06 -6.15
CA ASP A 56 12.29 -4.28 -7.43
C ASP A 56 10.77 -4.53 -7.27
N LEU A 57 10.13 -3.71 -6.42
CA LEU A 57 8.71 -3.83 -6.11
C LEU A 57 7.85 -2.85 -6.90
N PRO A 58 6.58 -3.18 -7.20
CA PRO A 58 5.65 -2.26 -7.84
C PRO A 58 5.40 -0.99 -7.02
N ASP A 59 5.45 0.16 -7.69
CA ASP A 59 5.22 1.49 -7.10
C ASP A 59 3.87 1.63 -6.39
N ASN A 60 2.83 0.95 -6.86
CA ASN A 60 1.50 1.02 -6.26
C ASN A 60 1.44 0.45 -4.83
N LEU A 61 2.45 -0.30 -4.38
CA LEU A 61 2.56 -0.72 -2.98
C LEU A 61 2.72 0.46 -1.99
N VAL A 62 3.04 1.67 -2.49
CA VAL A 62 2.99 2.92 -1.69
C VAL A 62 1.60 3.21 -1.10
N LEU A 63 0.55 2.58 -1.65
CA LEU A 63 -0.83 2.71 -1.20
C LEU A 63 -1.17 1.78 -0.03
N VAL A 64 -0.33 0.79 0.29
CA VAL A 64 -0.60 -0.17 1.38
C VAL A 64 -0.80 0.54 2.74
N PRO A 65 0.04 1.51 3.17
CA PRO A 65 -0.21 2.22 4.42
C PRO A 65 -1.52 3.01 4.46
N MET A 66 -2.01 3.46 3.30
CA MET A 66 -3.31 4.11 3.19
C MET A 66 -4.43 3.11 3.46
N LEU A 67 -4.32 1.90 2.90
CA LEU A 67 -5.27 0.83 3.14
C LEU A 67 -5.24 0.37 4.60
N GLU A 68 -4.06 0.21 5.20
CA GLU A 68 -3.88 -0.34 6.54
C GLU A 68 -4.30 0.62 7.67
N SER A 69 -3.87 1.87 7.60
CA SER A 69 -4.00 2.80 8.73
C SER A 69 -4.47 4.20 8.34
N SER A 70 -4.78 4.43 7.06
CA SER A 70 -5.00 5.78 6.52
C SER A 70 -3.81 6.70 6.83
N TYR A 71 -2.59 6.16 6.73
CA TYR A 71 -1.33 6.82 7.11
C TYR A 71 -1.23 7.25 8.58
N ASN A 72 -1.84 6.50 9.51
CA ASN A 72 -1.76 6.76 10.95
C ASN A 72 -0.70 5.86 11.62
N PRO A 73 0.48 6.41 12.03
CA PRO A 73 1.53 5.62 12.66
C PRO A 73 1.18 5.14 14.08
N GLN A 74 0.08 5.60 14.67
CA GLN A 74 -0.39 5.22 16.00
C GLN A 74 -1.61 4.28 15.96
N ALA A 75 -2.01 3.79 14.78
CA ALA A 75 -3.17 2.92 14.63
C ALA A 75 -2.98 1.56 15.34
N ILE A 76 -4.04 1.05 15.97
CA ILE A 76 -4.07 -0.28 16.57
C ILE A 76 -5.39 -0.95 16.20
N SER A 77 -5.32 -2.13 15.57
CA SER A 77 -6.52 -2.91 15.29
C SER A 77 -6.99 -3.72 16.51
N PRO A 78 -8.26 -4.18 16.52
CA PRO A 78 -8.74 -5.13 17.52
C PRO A 78 -7.89 -6.41 17.62
N ALA A 79 -7.31 -6.85 16.49
CA ALA A 79 -6.42 -8.02 16.40
C ALA A 79 -4.98 -7.73 16.84
N LYS A 80 -4.69 -6.53 17.36
CA LYS A 80 -3.35 -6.07 17.81
C LYS A 80 -2.32 -5.88 16.70
N ALA A 81 -2.75 -5.78 15.44
CA ALA A 81 -1.95 -5.17 14.40
C ALA A 81 -1.70 -3.70 14.74
N ALA A 82 -0.50 -3.18 14.47
CA ALA A 82 -0.11 -1.86 14.97
C ALA A 82 0.70 -1.04 13.97
N GLY A 83 0.55 0.27 14.11
CA GLY A 83 1.29 1.30 13.39
C GLY A 83 0.83 1.53 11.96
N LEU A 84 1.68 2.25 11.22
CA LEU A 84 1.45 2.69 9.85
C LEU A 84 1.09 1.53 8.90
N TRP A 85 1.78 0.42 9.08
CA TRP A 85 1.70 -0.78 8.24
C TRP A 85 0.83 -1.89 8.82
N GLN A 86 0.20 -1.67 9.99
CA GLN A 86 -0.57 -2.67 10.74
C GLN A 86 0.15 -4.03 10.83
N LEU A 87 1.41 -4.03 11.30
CA LEU A 87 2.15 -5.28 11.44
C LEU A 87 1.67 -6.06 12.67
N MET A 88 1.43 -7.36 12.48
CA MET A 88 1.22 -8.29 13.59
C MET A 88 2.53 -8.47 14.40
N PRO A 89 2.48 -8.67 15.74
CA PRO A 89 3.69 -8.78 16.55
C PRO A 89 4.67 -9.86 16.07
N ALA A 90 4.16 -11.02 15.64
CA ALA A 90 4.99 -12.12 15.15
C ALA A 90 5.69 -11.76 13.82
N THR A 91 4.97 -11.13 12.89
CA THR A 91 5.53 -10.66 11.62
C THR A 91 6.56 -9.57 11.84
N ALA A 92 6.24 -8.57 12.67
CA ALA A 92 7.16 -7.51 13.04
C ALA A 92 8.49 -8.06 13.56
N LYS A 93 8.45 -8.99 14.53
CA LYS A 93 9.65 -9.63 15.09
C LYS A 93 10.43 -10.42 14.04
N ARG A 94 9.73 -11.14 13.16
CA ARG A 94 10.37 -11.91 12.08
C ARG A 94 11.17 -11.02 11.12
N PHE A 95 10.73 -9.77 10.92
CA PHE A 95 11.40 -8.78 10.08
C PHE A 95 12.19 -7.74 10.89
N GLY A 96 12.72 -8.14 12.05
CA GLY A 96 13.75 -7.39 12.77
C GLY A 96 13.25 -6.39 13.80
N LEU A 97 11.92 -6.21 13.95
CA LEU A 97 11.39 -5.25 14.92
C LEU A 97 11.42 -5.78 16.36
N LYS A 98 11.83 -4.91 17.27
CA LYS A 98 11.67 -5.06 18.72
C LYS A 98 10.23 -4.72 19.09
N VAL A 99 9.52 -5.75 19.57
CA VAL A 99 8.15 -5.64 20.05
C VAL A 99 8.07 -6.16 21.48
N SER A 100 8.06 -5.23 22.43
CA SER A 100 7.92 -5.46 23.87
C SER A 100 6.99 -4.40 24.48
N TYR A 101 6.62 -4.58 25.75
CA TYR A 101 5.84 -3.58 26.49
C TYR A 101 6.56 -2.23 26.63
N GLN A 102 7.89 -2.26 26.72
CA GLN A 102 8.72 -1.06 26.91
C GLN A 102 8.97 -0.31 25.60
N ARG A 103 9.08 -1.05 24.49
CA ARG A 103 9.34 -0.48 23.16
C ARG A 103 8.73 -1.36 22.08
N ASP A 104 7.88 -0.75 21.27
CA ASP A 104 7.20 -1.38 20.16
C ASP A 104 7.49 -0.60 18.87
N GLU A 105 8.51 -1.07 18.13
CA GLU A 105 8.99 -0.42 16.90
C GLU A 105 7.95 -0.44 15.77
N ARG A 106 6.81 -1.11 15.93
CA ARG A 106 5.71 -1.04 14.96
C ARG A 106 5.11 0.37 14.85
N PHE A 107 5.19 1.17 15.92
CA PHE A 107 4.74 2.56 15.92
C PHE A 107 5.80 3.56 15.42
N GLU A 108 7.04 3.09 15.21
CA GLU A 108 8.15 3.91 14.72
C GLU A 108 8.19 3.84 13.18
N ILE A 109 7.99 4.98 12.51
CA ILE A 109 7.79 5.03 11.05
C ILE A 109 8.94 4.38 10.26
N ALA A 110 10.18 4.78 10.54
CA ALA A 110 11.34 4.29 9.80
C ALA A 110 11.56 2.77 9.93
N PRO A 111 11.70 2.19 11.14
CA PRO A 111 11.93 0.75 11.26
C PRO A 111 10.70 -0.06 10.80
N SER A 112 9.48 0.39 11.09
CA SER A 112 8.27 -0.33 10.64
C SER A 112 8.12 -0.34 9.12
N THR A 113 8.54 0.72 8.42
CA THR A 113 8.55 0.79 6.96
C THR A 113 9.56 -0.17 6.35
N ASP A 114 10.79 -0.21 6.87
CA ASP A 114 11.80 -1.17 6.42
C ASP A 114 11.33 -2.63 6.61
N ALA A 115 10.79 -2.95 7.78
CA ALA A 115 10.27 -4.29 8.06
C ALA A 115 9.07 -4.66 7.17
N ALA A 116 8.14 -3.73 6.92
CA ALA A 116 6.98 -3.97 6.08
C ALA A 116 7.36 -4.17 4.61
N ILE A 117 8.29 -3.36 4.08
CA ILE A 117 8.76 -3.49 2.69
C ILE A 117 9.57 -4.78 2.52
N GLN A 118 10.40 -5.18 3.47
CA GLN A 118 11.06 -6.49 3.46
C GLN A 118 10.05 -7.64 3.46
N TYR A 119 8.95 -7.50 4.22
CA TYR A 119 7.88 -8.49 4.22
C TYR A 119 7.15 -8.55 2.88
N LEU A 120 6.78 -7.41 2.29
CA LEU A 120 6.19 -7.34 0.95
C LEU A 120 7.13 -7.94 -0.10
N ALA A 121 8.43 -7.66 -0.04
CA ALA A 121 9.42 -8.25 -0.94
C ALA A 121 9.51 -9.78 -0.79
N PHE A 122 9.49 -10.29 0.44
CA PHE A 122 9.42 -11.72 0.70
C PHE A 122 8.17 -12.35 0.08
N LEU A 123 6.99 -11.74 0.29
CA LEU A 123 5.72 -12.23 -0.25
C LEU A 123 5.70 -12.17 -1.78
N TYR A 124 6.12 -11.06 -2.37
CA TYR A 124 6.17 -10.86 -3.81
C TYR A 124 7.01 -11.93 -4.50
N ARG A 125 8.21 -12.21 -3.97
CA ARG A 125 9.04 -13.33 -4.45
C ARG A 125 8.38 -14.69 -4.22
N LYS A 126 7.78 -14.92 -3.05
CA LYS A 126 7.10 -16.19 -2.70
C LYS A 126 5.97 -16.51 -3.67
N PHE A 127 5.25 -15.50 -4.14
CA PHE A 127 4.16 -15.63 -5.11
C PHE A 127 4.58 -15.27 -6.53
N LYS A 128 5.88 -15.32 -6.84
CA LYS A 128 6.44 -15.18 -8.20
C LYS A 128 6.03 -13.89 -8.93
N GLY A 129 5.94 -12.79 -8.19
CA GLY A 129 5.55 -11.48 -8.74
C GLY A 129 4.04 -11.27 -8.87
N ASP A 130 3.21 -12.19 -8.38
CA ASP A 130 1.77 -12.00 -8.33
C ASP A 130 1.39 -11.03 -7.21
N LEU A 131 1.06 -9.79 -7.58
CA LEU A 131 0.67 -8.73 -6.65
C LEU A 131 -0.64 -9.06 -5.91
N THR A 132 -1.61 -9.68 -6.58
CA THR A 132 -2.90 -10.06 -5.99
C THR A 132 -2.69 -11.06 -4.85
N LEU A 133 -1.90 -12.11 -5.08
CA LEU A 133 -1.57 -13.10 -4.05
C LEU A 133 -0.68 -12.54 -2.95
N THR A 134 0.19 -11.59 -3.30
CA THR A 134 1.04 -10.86 -2.34
C THR A 134 0.20 -10.09 -1.34
N LEU A 135 -0.74 -9.26 -1.82
CA LEU A 135 -1.66 -8.50 -0.97
C LEU A 135 -2.55 -9.42 -0.13
N ALA A 136 -3.06 -10.49 -0.72
CA ALA A 136 -3.86 -11.47 0.01
C ALA A 136 -3.07 -12.14 1.14
N ALA A 137 -1.79 -12.44 0.91
CA ALA A 137 -0.91 -13.03 1.91
C ALA A 137 -0.46 -12.02 2.98
N TYR A 138 -0.32 -10.74 2.62
CA TYR A 138 -0.05 -9.68 3.56
C TYR A 138 -1.19 -9.58 4.60
N ASN A 139 -2.43 -9.57 4.13
CA ASN A 139 -3.62 -9.50 4.97
C ASN A 139 -3.93 -10.82 5.72
N ALA A 140 -3.92 -11.96 5.03
CA ALA A 140 -4.42 -13.23 5.59
C ALA A 140 -3.34 -14.16 6.16
N GLY A 141 -2.08 -13.82 5.98
CA GLY A 141 -0.92 -14.66 6.23
C GLY A 141 -0.58 -15.57 5.04
N GLU A 142 0.71 -15.67 4.74
CA GLU A 142 1.23 -16.43 3.60
C GLU A 142 0.98 -17.93 3.70
N GLY A 143 0.96 -18.47 4.92
CA GLY A 143 0.67 -19.89 5.16
C GLY A 143 -0.79 -20.25 4.86
N ARG A 144 -1.73 -19.32 5.02
CA ARG A 144 -3.14 -19.53 4.63
C ARG A 144 -3.25 -19.55 3.12
N VAL A 145 -2.76 -18.51 2.44
CA VAL A 145 -2.80 -18.42 0.97
C VAL A 145 -2.10 -19.61 0.32
N GLN A 146 -0.92 -20.01 0.81
CA GLN A 146 -0.20 -21.16 0.26
C GLN A 146 -0.97 -22.48 0.41
N ARG A 147 -1.64 -22.71 1.55
CA ARG A 147 -2.47 -23.90 1.74
C ARG A 147 -3.69 -23.89 0.82
N THR A 148 -4.34 -22.74 0.68
CA THR A 148 -5.49 -22.58 -0.21
C THR A 148 -5.11 -22.86 -1.67
N LEU A 149 -3.99 -22.30 -2.17
CA LEU A 149 -3.53 -22.57 -3.53
C LEU A 149 -3.19 -24.05 -3.78
N ARG A 150 -2.66 -24.75 -2.78
CA ARG A 150 -2.38 -26.19 -2.89
C ARG A 150 -3.67 -27.02 -2.96
N ALA A 151 -4.70 -26.62 -2.23
CA ALA A 151 -6.00 -27.29 -2.23
C ALA A 151 -6.87 -26.93 -3.45
N SER A 152 -6.62 -25.80 -4.09
CA SER A 152 -7.40 -25.26 -5.21
C SER A 152 -6.49 -24.93 -6.41
N PRO A 153 -5.84 -25.94 -7.02
CA PRO A 153 -4.96 -25.71 -8.16
C PRO A 153 -5.73 -25.10 -9.33
N ASN A 154 -5.09 -24.21 -10.09
CA ASN A 154 -5.66 -23.52 -11.27
C ASN A 154 -6.96 -22.73 -11.02
N THR A 155 -7.29 -22.46 -9.75
CA THR A 155 -8.45 -21.64 -9.40
C THR A 155 -8.06 -20.16 -9.44
N PRO A 156 -8.79 -19.30 -10.17
CA PRO A 156 -8.51 -17.88 -10.21
C PRO A 156 -8.77 -17.26 -8.83
N PHE A 157 -8.05 -16.18 -8.50
CA PHE A 157 -8.06 -15.59 -7.16
C PHE A 157 -9.49 -15.33 -6.62
N HIS A 158 -10.38 -14.78 -7.44
CA HIS A 158 -11.73 -14.41 -7.02
C HIS A 158 -12.61 -15.62 -6.64
N GLN A 159 -12.19 -16.84 -6.99
CA GLN A 159 -12.85 -18.10 -6.64
C GLN A 159 -12.12 -18.85 -5.52
N LEU A 160 -10.94 -18.38 -5.08
CA LEU A 160 -10.22 -19.03 -3.98
C LEU A 160 -11.03 -18.93 -2.68
N PRO A 161 -11.10 -20.02 -1.89
CA PRO A 161 -11.77 -20.03 -0.58
C PRO A 161 -10.90 -19.33 0.48
N LEU A 162 -10.68 -18.03 0.28
CA LEU A 162 -10.06 -17.10 1.22
C LEU A 162 -11.14 -16.35 2.01
N PRO A 163 -10.80 -15.81 3.20
CA PRO A 163 -11.74 -14.98 3.96
C PRO A 163 -12.29 -13.83 3.11
N ARG A 164 -13.57 -13.49 3.32
CA ARG A 164 -14.21 -12.35 2.64
C ARG A 164 -13.43 -11.06 2.84
N GLU A 165 -12.95 -10.83 4.07
CA GLU A 165 -12.10 -9.69 4.42
C GLU A 165 -10.86 -9.59 3.51
N THR A 166 -10.18 -10.72 3.26
CA THR A 166 -9.01 -10.77 2.39
C THR A 166 -9.37 -10.50 0.92
N GLN A 167 -10.50 -11.03 0.44
CA GLN A 167 -10.96 -10.72 -0.91
C GLN A 167 -11.29 -9.23 -1.06
N HIS A 168 -11.97 -8.64 -0.06
CA HIS A 168 -12.28 -7.21 -0.05
C HIS A 168 -11.02 -6.35 0.09
N TYR A 169 -10.05 -6.75 0.89
CA TYR A 169 -8.76 -6.05 1.03
C TYR A 169 -8.08 -5.87 -0.32
N VAL A 170 -7.95 -6.95 -1.09
CA VAL A 170 -7.34 -6.91 -2.42
C VAL A 170 -8.16 -6.04 -3.39
N ARG A 171 -9.50 -6.14 -3.37
CA ARG A 171 -10.36 -5.29 -4.23
C ARG A 171 -10.26 -3.81 -3.87
N ARG A 172 -10.22 -3.48 -2.58
CA ARG A 172 -10.02 -2.10 -2.09
C ARG A 172 -8.67 -1.55 -2.52
N PHE A 173 -7.61 -2.36 -2.51
CA PHE A 173 -6.31 -1.95 -3.04
C PHE A 173 -6.41 -1.55 -4.52
N TYR A 174 -6.99 -2.40 -5.39
CA TYR A 174 -7.12 -2.07 -6.81
C TYR A 174 -8.08 -0.90 -7.09
N ALA A 175 -9.11 -0.73 -6.26
CA ALA A 175 -9.97 0.45 -6.34
C ALA A 175 -9.18 1.73 -6.00
N LEU A 176 -8.34 1.68 -4.97
CA LEU A 176 -7.46 2.80 -4.60
C LEU A 176 -6.43 3.10 -5.71
N ASP A 177 -5.79 2.07 -6.27
CA ASP A 177 -4.86 2.17 -7.40
C ASP A 177 -5.52 2.75 -8.66
N SER A 178 -6.82 2.52 -8.85
CA SER A 178 -7.58 3.09 -9.97
C SER A 178 -7.96 4.56 -9.76
N LEU A 179 -8.12 4.99 -8.50
CA LEU A 179 -8.50 6.35 -8.15
C LEU A 179 -7.29 7.29 -8.03
N ILE A 180 -6.14 6.76 -7.58
CA ILE A 180 -4.96 7.56 -7.26
C ILE A 180 -3.92 7.42 -8.37
N ASN A 181 -3.52 8.55 -8.95
CA ASN A 181 -2.41 8.56 -9.91
C ASN A 181 -1.07 8.41 -9.17
N VAL A 182 -0.64 7.17 -8.93
CA VAL A 182 0.61 6.83 -8.24
C VAL A 182 1.83 7.48 -8.89
N SER A 183 1.88 7.54 -10.24
CA SER A 183 3.00 8.16 -10.95
C SER A 183 3.17 9.64 -10.62
N SER A 184 2.07 10.36 -10.35
CA SER A 184 2.11 11.78 -9.96
C SER A 184 2.60 12.00 -8.54
N LEU A 185 2.57 10.96 -7.70
CA LEU A 185 3.12 11.02 -6.34
C LEU A 185 4.64 10.89 -6.34
N ARG A 186 5.24 10.33 -7.40
CA ARG A 186 6.69 10.13 -7.48
C ARG A 186 7.35 11.42 -7.95
N HIS A 187 8.25 11.96 -7.14
CA HIS A 187 9.14 13.02 -7.59
C HIS A 187 10.33 12.39 -8.31
N ASP A 188 10.29 12.33 -9.64
CA ASP A 188 11.47 11.98 -10.41
C ASP A 188 12.54 13.04 -10.13
N ASN A 189 13.62 12.64 -9.46
CA ASN A 189 14.75 13.53 -9.15
C ASN A 189 15.46 13.93 -10.45
N PHE A 190 14.94 14.94 -11.14
CA PHE A 190 15.74 15.84 -11.96
C PHE A 190 15.54 17.27 -11.43
N GLN A 191 16.35 17.61 -10.43
CA GLN A 191 16.64 19.00 -10.09
C GLN A 191 18.06 19.30 -10.60
N PRO A 192 18.25 19.85 -11.82
CA PRO A 192 19.45 20.59 -12.09
C PRO A 192 19.47 21.77 -11.12
N ILE A 193 20.52 21.88 -10.31
CA ILE A 193 20.74 23.05 -9.45
C ILE A 193 20.96 24.26 -10.37
N LEU A 194 19.89 24.95 -10.72
CA LEU A 194 19.93 26.27 -11.34
C LEU A 194 18.83 27.15 -10.71
N LEU A 195 19.27 27.98 -9.76
CA LEU A 195 18.79 29.34 -9.52
C LEU A 195 17.28 29.53 -9.28
N PHE A 196 16.83 29.31 -8.05
CA PHE A 196 15.75 30.13 -7.47
C PHE A 196 16.12 30.61 -6.07
N ALA A 197 16.87 31.71 -6.04
CA ALA A 197 16.72 32.69 -4.98
C ALA A 197 15.36 33.39 -5.21
N GLY A 198 14.38 33.14 -4.35
CA GLY A 198 13.08 33.81 -4.41
C GLY A 198 12.16 33.33 -3.31
N GLN A 199 11.84 34.21 -2.37
CA GLN A 199 11.07 33.95 -1.15
C GLN A 199 9.71 33.28 -1.44
N GLN A 200 9.45 32.11 -0.86
CA GLN A 200 8.09 31.57 -0.80
C GLN A 200 7.32 32.26 0.34
N GLN A 201 6.38 33.12 -0.03
CA GLN A 201 5.35 33.61 0.87
C GLN A 201 4.31 32.52 1.12
N TRP A 202 4.18 32.11 2.38
CA TRP A 202 3.19 31.16 2.87
C TRP A 202 1.77 31.75 2.75
N GLN A 203 0.99 31.30 1.77
CA GLN A 203 -0.43 31.61 1.68
C GLN A 203 -1.20 30.85 2.78
N LYS A 204 -1.75 31.59 3.75
CA LYS A 204 -2.69 31.09 4.75
C LYS A 204 -4.13 31.20 4.21
N LYS A 205 -4.81 30.06 4.04
CA LYS A 205 -6.25 29.90 4.32
C LYS A 205 -6.63 28.41 4.37
N PRO A 206 -7.13 27.89 5.50
CA PRO A 206 -7.70 26.55 5.56
C PRO A 206 -9.21 26.61 5.30
N LEU A 207 -9.68 25.78 4.37
CA LEU A 207 -11.05 25.24 4.32
C LEU A 207 -10.92 23.71 4.29
N ILE A 208 -10.12 23.19 5.22
CA ILE A 208 -9.79 21.77 5.32
C ILE A 208 -10.72 21.17 6.35
N ASP A 209 -11.51 20.19 5.92
CA ASP A 209 -12.11 19.23 6.82
C ASP A 209 -10.98 18.35 7.39
N LEU A 210 -10.64 18.57 8.67
CA LEU A 210 -9.60 17.85 9.40
C LEU A 210 -10.15 16.61 10.12
N SER A 211 -11.37 16.18 9.78
CA SER A 211 -11.92 14.95 10.35
C SER A 211 -10.96 13.78 10.04
N PRO A 212 -10.66 12.94 11.04
CA PRO A 212 -9.85 11.77 10.82
C PRO A 212 -10.55 10.86 9.82
N LEU A 213 -9.86 10.49 8.73
CA LEU A 213 -10.34 9.43 7.84
C LEU A 213 -10.45 8.14 8.66
N PRO A 214 -11.62 7.46 8.67
CA PRO A 214 -11.69 6.11 9.21
C PRO A 214 -10.73 5.20 8.44
N ALA A 215 -10.33 4.09 9.05
CA ALA A 215 -9.47 3.12 8.36
C ALA A 215 -10.19 2.61 7.10
N LEU A 216 -9.55 2.67 5.93
CA LEU A 216 -10.20 2.26 4.67
C LEU A 216 -10.64 0.80 4.67
N ILE A 217 -10.01 -0.06 5.49
CA ILE A 217 -10.46 -1.44 5.70
C ILE A 217 -11.86 -1.52 6.34
N SER A 218 -12.23 -0.52 7.15
CA SER A 218 -13.50 -0.46 7.89
C SER A 218 -14.64 0.22 7.11
N LEU A 219 -14.33 0.89 6.00
CA LEU A 219 -15.29 1.45 5.04
C LEU A 219 -15.74 0.38 4.03
#